data_AF-A0A383AGP3-F1
#
_entry.id   AF-A0A383AGP3-F1
#
_cell.length_a   1.000
_cell.length_b   1.000
_cell.length_c   1.000
_cell.angle_alpha   90.00
_cell.angle_beta   90.00
_cell.angle_gamma   90.00
#
_symmetry.space_group_name_H-M   'P 1'
#
loop_
_entity.id
_entity.type
_entity.pdbx_description
1 polymer ?
#
loop_
_entity_poly.entity_id
_entity_poly.type
_entity_poly.pdbx_seq_one_letter_code
_entity_poly.pdbx_strand_id
1 'polypeptide(L)'
;NEVTITRRVFRDGGSEYFINNTPCRLRDVKQLFMGTGVGQASYSIMAQGQITRIINSSPQDRRVIFEEAAGITKFKQQKKEALRKLDYTEQNLVRLEDLIREVKRQIGSLQRQAGKARRYQKLMDELKHLDTQLARHEFDQAETTLSRLRDRANELREEIAGHSDNILGGEEALKMMRAKLSELDRQVSEAQQRGLELKAQIDRHENRLQFNQERFGEIAGLRAAASRDIEQAGERRTVAEAELTEVNGAL
;
A
#
# COMPACT_ATOMS: atom_id res chain seq x y z
N ASN A 1 16.08 -60.82 80.40
CA ASN A 1 15.32 -59.92 79.52
C ASN A 1 13.84 -60.14 79.74
N GLU A 2 13.17 -59.19 80.38
CA GLU A 2 11.73 -59.20 80.62
C GLU A 2 11.04 -58.30 79.60
N VAL A 3 9.93 -58.75 79.02
CA VAL A 3 9.14 -58.00 78.04
C VAL A 3 7.72 -57.90 78.56
N THR A 4 7.22 -56.67 78.74
CA THR A 4 5.87 -56.41 79.22
C THR A 4 4.96 -56.06 78.05
N ILE A 5 3.86 -56.80 77.90
CA ILE A 5 2.86 -56.59 76.85
C ILE A 5 1.56 -56.16 77.53
N THR A 6 1.03 -54.99 77.17
CA THR A 6 -0.22 -54.47 77.75
C THR A 6 -1.26 -54.29 76.65
N ARG A 7 -2.47 -54.82 76.86
CA ARG A 7 -3.64 -54.54 76.04
C ARG A 7 -4.61 -53.69 76.85
N ARG A 8 -4.96 -52.50 76.35
CA ARG A 8 -6.01 -51.65 76.93
C ARG A 8 -7.26 -51.76 76.05
N VAL A 9 -8.38 -52.13 76.65
CA VAL A 9 -9.67 -52.26 75.95
C VAL A 9 -10.58 -51.14 76.43
N PHE A 10 -11.16 -50.41 75.49
CA PHE A 10 -12.08 -49.32 75.75
C PHE A 10 -13.54 -49.81 75.66
N ARG A 11 -14.44 -49.10 76.35
CA ARG A 11 -15.87 -49.47 76.41
C ARG A 11 -16.59 -49.32 75.05
N ASP A 12 -16.02 -48.57 74.13
CA ASP A 12 -16.47 -48.40 72.75
C ASP A 12 -16.03 -49.55 71.82
N GLY A 13 -15.29 -50.54 72.34
CA GLY A 13 -14.76 -51.66 71.57
C GLY A 13 -13.36 -51.41 70.99
N GLY A 14 -12.78 -50.22 71.20
CA GLY A 14 -11.39 -49.93 70.83
C GLY A 14 -10.38 -50.78 71.60
N SER A 15 -9.25 -51.10 70.98
CA SER A 15 -8.13 -51.78 71.64
C SER A 15 -6.80 -51.11 71.30
N GLU A 16 -6.04 -50.75 72.33
CA GLU A 16 -4.67 -50.27 72.24
C GLU A 16 -3.69 -51.34 72.72
N TYR A 17 -2.51 -51.38 72.10
CA TYR A 17 -1.48 -52.38 72.38
C TYR A 17 -0.15 -51.68 72.68
N PHE A 18 0.54 -52.14 73.72
CA PHE A 18 1.82 -51.61 74.15
C PHE A 18 2.83 -52.74 74.35
N ILE A 19 4.06 -52.53 73.89
CA ILE A 19 5.23 -53.36 74.21
C ILE A 19 6.18 -52.46 75.00
N ASN A 20 6.48 -52.82 76.25
CA ASN A 20 7.32 -52.01 77.16
C ASN A 20 6.87 -50.53 77.23
N ASN A 21 5.58 -50.29 77.48
CA ASN A 21 4.93 -48.97 77.48
C ASN A 21 5.00 -48.16 76.16
N THR A 22 5.54 -48.73 75.07
CA THR A 22 5.56 -48.07 73.76
C THR A 22 4.33 -48.50 72.94
N PRO A 23 3.54 -47.56 72.39
CA PRO A 23 2.38 -47.90 71.56
C PRO A 23 2.83 -48.65 70.31
N CYS A 24 2.15 -49.75 70.00
CA CYS A 24 2.48 -50.63 68.89
C CYS A 24 1.22 -51.14 68.19
N ARG A 25 1.36 -51.70 66.99
CA ARG A 25 0.23 -52.28 66.28
C ARG A 25 0.01 -53.71 66.76
N LEU A 26 -1.23 -54.20 66.65
CA LEU A 26 -1.56 -55.60 66.90
C LEU A 26 -0.67 -56.57 66.10
N ARG A 27 -0.24 -56.17 64.89
CA ARG A 27 0.69 -56.96 64.07
C ARG A 27 2.03 -57.17 64.76
N ASP A 28 2.56 -56.16 65.43
CA ASP A 28 3.88 -56.19 66.07
C ASP A 28 3.84 -57.08 67.31
N VAL A 29 2.75 -57.02 68.08
CA VAL A 29 2.47 -57.96 69.19
C VAL A 29 2.34 -59.40 68.68
N LYS A 30 1.57 -59.64 67.61
CA LYS A 30 1.44 -60.97 67.00
C LYS A 30 2.79 -61.51 66.51
N GLN A 31 3.62 -60.66 65.94
CA GLN A 31 4.95 -61.03 65.46
C GLN A 31 5.91 -61.39 66.60
N LEU A 32 5.77 -60.77 67.78
CA LEU A 32 6.54 -61.11 68.97
C LEU A 32 6.20 -62.52 69.49
N PHE A 33 4.93 -62.91 69.42
CA PHE A 33 4.46 -64.24 69.82
C PHE A 33 4.70 -65.33 68.76
N MET A 34 4.91 -64.97 67.48
CA MET A 34 5.22 -65.94 66.42
C MET A 34 6.52 -66.71 66.74
N GLY A 35 6.41 -68.03 66.88
CA GLY A 35 7.53 -68.92 67.20
C GLY A 35 7.75 -69.19 68.70
N THR A 36 6.91 -68.63 69.58
CA THR A 36 6.94 -68.89 71.03
C THR A 36 5.99 -70.02 71.47
N GLY A 37 5.16 -70.54 70.56
CA GLY A 37 4.10 -71.52 70.86
C GLY A 37 2.83 -70.91 71.47
N VAL A 38 2.86 -69.62 71.84
CA VAL A 38 1.75 -68.88 72.46
C VAL A 38 1.08 -67.96 71.43
N GLY A 39 0.30 -68.55 70.51
CA GLY A 39 -0.49 -67.85 69.47
C GLY A 39 -2.01 -68.07 69.56
N GLN A 40 -2.76 -67.55 68.58
CA GLN A 40 -4.22 -67.77 68.50
C GLN A 40 -4.59 -69.25 68.22
N ALA A 41 -3.65 -70.03 67.69
CA ALA A 41 -3.71 -71.48 67.58
C ALA A 41 -2.60 -72.15 68.42
N SER A 42 -2.27 -71.53 69.56
CA SER A 42 -1.37 -72.07 70.57
C SER A 42 -1.78 -73.47 71.00
N TYR A 43 -0.85 -74.42 70.94
CA TYR A 43 -0.99 -75.72 71.59
C TYR A 43 -0.77 -75.64 73.12
N SER A 44 -0.28 -74.51 73.63
CA SER A 44 0.06 -74.32 75.04
C SER A 44 -1.17 -74.03 75.91
N ILE A 45 -2.27 -73.55 75.34
CA ILE A 45 -3.52 -73.26 76.06
C ILE A 45 -4.70 -73.80 75.24
N MET A 46 -5.26 -74.93 75.67
CA MET A 46 -6.41 -75.56 74.99
C MET A 46 -7.72 -75.19 75.69
N ALA A 47 -8.61 -74.52 74.96
CA ALA A 47 -9.98 -74.32 75.42
C ALA A 47 -10.79 -75.62 75.31
N GLN A 48 -11.76 -75.81 76.20
CA GLN A 48 -12.63 -77.00 76.21
C GLN A 48 -13.31 -77.19 74.85
N GLY A 49 -13.21 -78.39 74.27
CA GLY A 49 -13.76 -78.72 72.94
C GLY A 49 -12.82 -78.47 71.74
N GLN A 50 -11.64 -77.84 71.92
CA GLN A 50 -10.69 -77.67 70.82
C GLN A 50 -10.09 -78.97 70.31
N ILE A 51 -9.87 -79.98 71.16
CA ILE A 51 -9.34 -81.29 70.74
C ILE A 51 -10.26 -81.95 69.71
N THR A 52 -11.57 -81.98 69.98
CA THR A 52 -12.58 -82.52 69.06
C THR A 52 -12.61 -81.74 67.74
N ARG A 53 -12.41 -80.41 67.80
CA ARG A 53 -12.33 -79.55 66.61
C ARG A 53 -11.10 -79.85 65.74
N ILE A 54 -9.95 -80.16 66.33
CA ILE A 54 -8.72 -80.52 65.61
C ILE A 54 -8.86 -81.90 64.93
N ILE A 55 -9.55 -82.85 65.60
CA ILE A 55 -9.83 -84.18 65.06
C ILE A 55 -10.82 -84.12 63.89
N ASN A 56 -11.78 -83.18 63.92
CA ASN A 56 -12.78 -82.99 62.87
C ASN A 56 -12.41 -81.90 61.83
N SER A 57 -11.25 -81.25 61.95
CA SER A 57 -10.86 -80.16 61.04
C SER A 57 -10.44 -80.67 59.67
N SER A 58 -10.55 -79.81 58.66
CA SER A 58 -10.02 -80.09 57.32
C SER A 58 -8.50 -80.36 57.37
N PRO A 59 -7.95 -81.13 56.42
CA PRO A 59 -6.51 -81.35 56.32
C PRO A 59 -5.71 -80.03 56.23
N GLN A 60 -6.27 -79.00 55.61
CA GLN A 60 -5.69 -77.66 55.50
C GLN A 60 -5.58 -76.97 56.85
N ASP A 61 -6.66 -76.98 57.64
CA ASP A 61 -6.66 -76.38 58.98
C ASP A 61 -5.71 -77.11 59.92
N ARG A 62 -5.68 -78.44 59.84
CA ARG A 62 -4.78 -79.27 60.64
C ARG A 62 -3.31 -79.00 60.29
N ARG A 63 -3.01 -78.77 59.01
CA ARG A 63 -1.67 -78.42 58.54
C ARG A 63 -1.17 -77.12 59.15
N VAL A 64 -2.02 -76.09 59.30
CA VAL A 64 -1.62 -74.81 59.92
C VAL A 64 -1.13 -75.03 61.36
N ILE A 65 -1.81 -75.90 62.11
CA ILE A 65 -1.45 -76.23 63.51
C ILE A 65 -0.08 -76.92 63.56
N PHE A 66 0.15 -77.92 62.70
CA PHE A 66 1.45 -78.60 62.62
C PHE A 66 2.58 -77.66 62.15
N GLU A 67 2.29 -76.75 61.23
CA GLU A 67 3.25 -75.76 60.76
C GLU A 67 3.63 -74.74 61.85
N GLU A 68 2.69 -74.39 62.74
CA GLU A 68 2.94 -73.55 63.90
C GLU A 68 3.78 -74.27 64.96
N ALA A 69 3.48 -75.55 65.23
CA ALA A 69 4.28 -76.40 66.11
C ALA A 69 5.72 -76.62 65.58
N ALA A 70 5.90 -76.69 64.26
CA ALA A 70 7.21 -76.80 63.62
C ALA A 70 7.96 -75.44 63.50
N GLY A 71 7.35 -74.33 63.93
CA GLY A 71 7.98 -73.00 63.90
C GLY A 71 8.22 -72.39 62.51
N ILE A 72 7.69 -73.01 61.44
CA ILE A 72 7.93 -72.59 60.04
C ILE A 72 6.98 -71.48 59.56
N THR A 73 5.93 -71.17 60.33
CA THR A 73 4.92 -70.15 60.02
C THR A 73 5.52 -68.76 59.82
N LYS A 74 6.49 -68.36 60.65
CA LYS A 74 7.19 -67.07 60.53
C LYS A 74 7.89 -66.93 59.18
N PHE A 75 8.67 -67.93 58.78
CA PHE A 75 9.41 -67.93 57.52
C PHE A 75 8.46 -67.96 56.30
N LYS A 76 7.38 -68.74 56.37
CA LYS A 76 6.34 -68.72 55.32
C LYS A 76 5.67 -67.37 55.18
N GLN A 77 5.35 -66.71 56.30
CA GLN A 77 4.73 -65.38 56.29
C GLN A 77 5.68 -64.31 55.71
N GLN A 78 6.95 -64.34 56.12
CA GLN A 78 7.98 -63.46 55.55
C GLN A 78 8.19 -63.70 54.06
N LYS A 79 8.25 -64.97 53.62
CA LYS A 79 8.33 -65.33 52.19
C LYS A 79 7.13 -64.78 51.42
N LYS A 80 5.91 -64.93 51.94
CA LYS A 80 4.69 -64.42 51.31
C LYS A 80 4.67 -62.88 51.22
N GLU A 81 5.15 -62.19 52.25
CA GLU A 81 5.25 -60.72 52.22
C GLU A 81 6.33 -60.24 51.25
N ALA A 82 7.48 -60.90 51.22
CA ALA A 82 8.56 -60.60 50.28
C ALA A 82 8.10 -60.80 48.83
N LEU A 83 7.43 -61.92 48.52
CA LEU A 83 6.85 -62.18 47.19
C LEU A 83 5.83 -61.10 46.81
N ARG A 84 4.93 -60.72 47.72
CA ARG A 84 3.98 -59.61 47.47
C ARG A 84 4.67 -58.28 47.20
N LYS A 85 5.75 -57.97 47.92
CA LYS A 85 6.54 -56.75 47.68
C LYS A 85 7.21 -56.82 46.31
N LEU A 86 7.75 -57.98 45.95
CA LEU A 86 8.41 -58.21 44.67
C LEU A 86 7.43 -58.03 43.50
N ASP A 87 6.26 -58.66 43.57
CA ASP A 87 5.17 -58.50 42.59
C ASP A 87 4.77 -57.02 42.44
N TYR A 88 4.67 -56.28 43.56
CA TYR A 88 4.33 -54.86 43.53
C TYR A 88 5.43 -54.01 42.86
N THR A 89 6.70 -54.31 43.13
CA THR A 89 7.82 -53.65 42.45
C THR A 89 7.87 -53.97 40.96
N GLU A 90 7.59 -55.21 40.55
CA GLU A 90 7.51 -55.57 39.13
C GLU A 90 6.41 -54.78 38.42
N GLN A 91 5.22 -54.68 39.02
CA GLN A 91 4.13 -53.84 38.48
C GLN A 91 4.53 -52.36 38.37
N ASN A 92 5.25 -51.83 39.36
CA ASN A 92 5.74 -50.45 39.30
C ASN A 92 6.79 -50.24 38.19
N LEU A 93 7.66 -51.22 37.96
CA LEU A 93 8.64 -51.16 36.88
C LEU A 93 7.97 -51.16 35.50
N VAL A 94 6.94 -52.00 35.31
CA VAL A 94 6.13 -51.98 34.07
C VAL A 94 5.52 -50.60 33.83
N ARG A 95 4.92 -50.00 34.86
CA ARG A 95 4.35 -48.65 34.75
C ARG A 95 5.41 -47.58 34.46
N LEU A 96 6.60 -47.71 35.06
CA LEU A 96 7.71 -46.81 34.80
C LEU A 96 8.20 -46.91 33.35
N GLU A 97 8.28 -48.12 32.80
CA GLU A 97 8.62 -48.31 31.39
C GLU A 97 7.62 -47.65 30.45
N ASP A 98 6.32 -47.78 30.73
CA ASP A 98 5.28 -47.12 29.94
C ASP A 98 5.41 -45.59 29.98
N LEU A 99 5.66 -45.03 31.17
CA LEU A 99 5.91 -43.59 31.32
C LEU A 99 7.15 -43.15 30.54
N ILE A 100 8.24 -43.93 30.58
CA ILE A 100 9.46 -43.64 29.81
C ILE A 100 9.16 -43.65 28.31
N ARG A 101 8.36 -44.61 27.82
CA ARG A 101 7.97 -44.66 26.40
C ARG A 101 7.13 -43.45 26.00
N GLU A 102 6.20 -43.03 26.86
CA GLU A 102 5.38 -41.83 26.62
C GLU A 102 6.24 -40.56 26.57
N VAL A 103 7.13 -40.37 27.54
CA VAL A 103 8.03 -39.21 27.58
C VAL A 103 8.94 -39.19 26.35
N LYS A 104 9.49 -40.34 25.93
CA LYS A 104 10.27 -40.43 24.68
C LYS A 104 9.47 -40.01 23.46
N ARG A 105 8.19 -40.40 23.37
CA ARG A 105 7.30 -39.99 22.28
C ARG A 105 7.04 -38.48 22.32
N GLN A 106 6.84 -37.89 23.50
CA GLN A 106 6.67 -36.45 23.67
C GLN A 106 7.94 -35.68 23.24
N ILE A 107 9.12 -36.15 23.64
CA ILE A 107 10.41 -35.57 23.22
C ILE A 107 10.54 -35.60 21.69
N GLY A 108 10.22 -36.73 21.04
CA GLY A 108 10.27 -36.84 19.59
C GLY A 108 9.34 -35.86 18.88
N SER A 109 8.13 -35.64 19.42
CA SER A 109 7.19 -34.62 18.92
C SER A 109 7.76 -33.20 19.07
N LEU A 110 8.25 -32.86 20.26
CA LEU A 110 8.84 -31.55 20.56
C LEU A 110 10.06 -31.25 19.69
N GLN A 111 10.91 -32.24 19.43
CA GLN A 111 12.05 -32.09 18.51
C GLN A 111 11.59 -31.75 17.08
N ARG A 112 10.53 -32.39 16.58
CA ARG A 112 9.95 -32.07 15.27
C ARG A 112 9.38 -30.65 15.24
N GLN A 113 8.68 -30.25 16.30
CA GLN A 113 8.13 -28.89 16.43
C GLN A 113 9.24 -27.84 16.46
N ALA A 114 10.29 -28.06 17.26
CA ALA A 114 11.45 -27.18 17.32
C ALA A 114 12.17 -27.09 15.96
N GLY A 115 12.31 -28.21 15.25
CA GLY A 115 12.85 -28.24 13.89
C GLY A 115 12.02 -27.41 12.90
N LYS A 116 10.68 -27.51 12.97
CA LYS A 116 9.78 -26.69 12.15
C LYS A 116 9.89 -25.21 12.49
N ALA A 117 9.93 -24.85 13.77
CA ALA A 117 10.08 -23.46 14.22
C ALA A 117 11.40 -22.84 13.77
N ARG A 118 12.52 -23.56 13.87
CA ARG A 118 13.83 -23.08 13.38
C ARG A 118 13.83 -22.87 11.86
N ARG A 119 13.22 -23.78 11.08
CA ARG A 119 13.08 -23.59 9.64
C ARG A 119 12.22 -22.38 9.30
N TYR A 120 11.12 -22.20 10.01
CA TYR A 120 10.25 -21.04 9.86
C TYR A 120 11.00 -19.73 10.12
N GLN A 121 11.77 -19.64 11.22
CA GLN A 121 12.59 -18.45 11.52
C GLN A 121 13.56 -18.13 10.37
N LYS A 122 14.31 -19.13 9.88
CA LYS A 122 15.23 -18.92 8.75
C LYS A 122 14.52 -18.42 7.50
N LEU A 123 13.40 -19.04 7.13
CA LEU A 123 12.61 -18.62 5.97
C LEU A 123 12.03 -17.22 6.16
N MET A 124 11.65 -16.85 7.39
CA MET A 124 11.12 -15.52 7.68
C MET A 124 12.22 -14.45 7.59
N ASP A 125 13.43 -14.76 8.03
CA ASP A 125 14.58 -13.88 7.90
C ASP A 125 14.98 -13.67 6.43
N GLU A 126 14.99 -14.75 5.63
CA GLU A 126 15.21 -14.70 4.19
C GLU A 126 14.12 -13.90 3.48
N LEU A 127 12.85 -14.14 3.81
CA LEU A 127 11.72 -13.40 3.26
C LEU A 127 11.84 -11.91 3.56
N LYS A 128 12.11 -11.54 4.82
CA LYS A 128 12.28 -10.14 5.22
C LYS A 128 13.43 -9.47 4.46
N HIS A 129 14.51 -10.20 4.22
CA HIS A 129 15.63 -9.69 3.43
C HIS A 129 15.23 -9.42 1.98
N LEU A 130 14.57 -10.39 1.33
CA LEU A 130 14.09 -10.26 -0.05
C LEU A 130 13.03 -9.17 -0.19
N ASP A 131 12.08 -9.08 0.73
CA ASP A 131 11.04 -8.04 0.73
C ASP A 131 11.66 -6.65 0.83
N THR A 132 12.69 -6.48 1.67
CA THR A 132 13.40 -5.20 1.80
C THR A 132 14.15 -4.84 0.51
N GLN A 133 14.78 -5.82 -0.14
CA GLN A 133 15.45 -5.61 -1.43
C GLN A 133 14.46 -5.25 -2.54
N LEU A 134 13.33 -5.96 -2.61
CA LEU A 134 12.28 -5.68 -3.58
C LEU A 134 11.72 -4.27 -3.38
N ALA A 135 11.37 -3.91 -2.13
CA ALA A 135 10.89 -2.57 -1.81
C ALA A 135 11.90 -1.48 -2.18
N ARG A 136 13.20 -1.72 -1.97
CA ARG A 136 14.26 -0.77 -2.38
C ARG A 136 14.31 -0.63 -3.90
N HIS A 137 14.27 -1.73 -4.62
CA HIS A 137 14.31 -1.71 -6.08
C HIS A 137 13.08 -1.00 -6.68
N GLU A 138 11.88 -1.27 -6.16
CA GLU A 138 10.65 -0.57 -6.55
C GLU A 138 10.75 0.94 -6.25
N PHE A 139 11.30 1.31 -5.10
CA PHE A 139 11.55 2.70 -4.75
C PHE A 139 12.50 3.37 -5.76
N ASP A 140 13.63 2.74 -6.10
CA ASP A 140 14.60 3.29 -7.04
C ASP A 140 14.01 3.45 -8.45
N GLN A 141 13.16 2.51 -8.88
CA GLN A 141 12.42 2.61 -10.15
C GLN A 141 11.42 3.77 -10.14
N ALA A 142 10.67 3.93 -9.04
CA ALA A 142 9.72 5.01 -8.89
C ALA A 142 10.43 6.38 -8.86
N GLU A 143 11.56 6.48 -8.17
CA GLU A 143 12.39 7.68 -8.09
C GLU A 143 12.96 8.06 -9.46
N THR A 144 13.50 7.08 -10.20
CA THR A 144 13.98 7.29 -11.58
C THR A 144 12.86 7.78 -12.49
N THR A 145 11.69 7.15 -12.40
CA THR A 145 10.51 7.54 -13.18
C THR A 145 10.05 8.96 -12.83
N LEU A 146 10.01 9.29 -11.55
CA LEU A 146 9.65 10.61 -11.05
C LEU A 146 10.63 11.69 -11.53
N SER A 147 11.94 11.41 -11.50
CA SER A 147 12.95 12.33 -12.03
C SER A 147 12.71 12.62 -13.50
N ARG A 148 12.54 11.57 -14.32
CA ARG A 148 12.28 11.72 -15.75
C ARG A 148 11.02 12.54 -16.04
N LEU A 149 9.94 12.31 -15.27
CA LEU A 149 8.71 13.08 -15.41
C LEU A 149 8.88 14.54 -15.00
N ARG A 150 9.69 14.83 -13.97
CA ARG A 150 10.02 16.20 -13.57
C ARG A 150 10.83 16.92 -14.65
N ASP A 151 11.85 16.25 -15.20
CA ASP A 151 12.67 16.80 -16.27
C ASP A 151 11.80 17.11 -17.49
N ARG A 152 10.96 16.16 -17.91
CA ARG A 152 10.02 16.37 -19.02
C ARG A 152 9.01 17.48 -18.75
N ALA A 153 8.53 17.62 -17.52
CA ALA A 153 7.63 18.71 -17.15
C ALA A 153 8.32 20.08 -17.20
N ASN A 154 9.61 20.15 -16.85
CA ASN A 154 10.39 21.37 -16.96
C ASN A 154 10.66 21.75 -18.42
N GLU A 155 11.05 20.79 -19.26
CA GLU A 155 11.18 20.99 -20.72
C GLU A 155 9.89 21.55 -21.32
N LEU A 156 8.75 20.94 -21.02
CA LEU A 156 7.45 21.40 -21.53
C LEU A 156 7.10 22.81 -21.04
N ARG A 157 7.50 23.20 -19.82
CA ARG A 157 7.30 24.57 -19.33
C ARG A 157 8.16 25.57 -20.09
N GLU A 158 9.40 25.22 -20.39
CA GLU A 158 10.30 26.05 -21.21
C GLU A 158 9.77 26.18 -22.64
N GLU A 159 9.29 25.08 -23.24
CA GLU A 159 8.63 25.10 -24.56
C GLU A 159 7.40 26.02 -24.55
N ILE A 160 6.53 25.94 -23.53
CA ILE A 160 5.35 26.80 -23.40
C ILE A 160 5.76 28.28 -23.26
N ALA A 161 6.78 28.58 -22.46
CA ALA A 161 7.29 29.94 -22.30
C ALA A 161 7.82 30.48 -23.64
N GLY A 162 8.63 29.69 -24.35
CA GLY A 162 9.14 30.07 -25.67
C GLY A 162 8.04 30.26 -26.72
N HIS A 163 7.00 29.42 -26.73
CA HIS A 163 5.85 29.62 -27.60
C HIS A 163 5.06 30.89 -27.24
N SER A 164 4.92 31.19 -25.96
CA SER A 164 4.24 32.42 -25.50
C SER A 164 4.99 33.67 -25.94
N ASP A 165 6.32 33.69 -25.82
CA ASP A 165 7.16 34.79 -26.30
C ASP A 165 7.07 34.96 -27.82
N ASN A 166 7.07 33.85 -28.57
CA ASN A 166 6.88 33.88 -30.02
C ASN A 166 5.52 34.46 -30.43
N ILE A 167 4.45 34.10 -29.70
CA ILE A 167 3.10 34.66 -29.93
C ILE A 167 3.11 36.16 -29.69
N LEU A 168 3.66 36.62 -28.56
CA LEU A 168 3.76 38.05 -28.24
C LEU A 168 4.54 38.82 -29.31
N GLY A 169 5.69 38.30 -29.74
CA GLY A 169 6.48 38.90 -30.82
C GLY A 169 5.71 38.94 -32.15
N GLY A 170 4.95 37.90 -32.46
CA GLY A 170 4.07 37.83 -33.64
C GLY A 170 2.94 38.86 -33.59
N GLU A 171 2.29 39.04 -32.43
CA GLU A 171 1.24 40.03 -32.23
C GLU A 171 1.78 41.47 -32.39
N GLU A 172 2.98 41.74 -31.87
CA GLU A 172 3.61 43.04 -32.01
C GLU A 172 4.02 43.34 -33.46
N ALA A 173 4.60 42.36 -34.16
CA ALA A 173 4.88 42.47 -35.60
C ALA A 173 3.60 42.72 -36.41
N LEU A 174 2.52 42.03 -36.09
CA LEU A 174 1.22 42.20 -36.75
C LEU A 174 0.64 43.60 -36.48
N LYS A 175 0.78 44.11 -35.25
CA LYS A 175 0.38 45.48 -34.90
C LYS A 175 1.17 46.53 -35.71
N MET A 176 2.48 46.36 -35.85
CA MET A 176 3.31 47.25 -36.68
C MET A 176 2.88 47.21 -38.15
N MET A 177 2.61 46.02 -38.70
CA MET A 177 2.16 45.88 -40.09
C MET A 177 0.80 46.53 -40.31
N ARG A 178 -0.15 46.39 -39.36
CA ARG A 178 -1.45 47.08 -39.42
C ARG A 178 -1.29 48.60 -39.39
N ALA A 179 -0.42 49.13 -38.54
CA ALA A 179 -0.14 50.57 -38.49
C ALA A 179 0.45 51.07 -39.83
N LYS A 180 1.39 50.32 -40.39
CA LYS A 180 1.99 50.63 -41.70
C LYS A 180 0.96 50.58 -42.83
N LEU A 181 0.06 49.59 -42.82
CA LEU A 181 -1.02 49.49 -43.80
C LEU A 181 -1.96 50.70 -43.72
N SER A 182 -2.39 51.09 -42.52
CA SER A 182 -3.24 52.27 -42.31
C SER A 182 -2.58 53.56 -42.80
N GLU A 183 -1.27 53.70 -42.61
CA GLU A 183 -0.53 54.85 -43.11
C GLU A 183 -0.41 54.85 -44.63
N LEU A 184 -0.18 53.68 -45.26
CA LEU A 184 -0.21 53.55 -46.71
C LEU A 184 -1.59 53.87 -47.28
N ASP A 185 -2.67 53.38 -46.66
CA ASP A 185 -4.04 53.68 -47.08
C ASP A 185 -4.34 55.19 -47.03
N ARG A 186 -3.85 55.88 -45.98
CA ARG A 186 -3.92 57.35 -45.88
C ARG A 186 -3.19 58.03 -47.04
N GLN A 187 -1.95 57.60 -47.32
CA GLN A 187 -1.15 58.16 -48.42
C GLN A 187 -1.81 57.94 -49.79
N VAL A 188 -2.39 56.75 -50.01
CA VAL A 188 -3.13 56.43 -51.24
C VAL A 188 -4.35 57.34 -51.37
N SER A 189 -5.13 57.52 -50.31
CA SER A 189 -6.30 58.40 -50.31
C SER A 189 -5.92 59.86 -50.61
N GLU A 190 -4.85 60.38 -49.99
CA GLU A 190 -4.33 61.72 -50.27
C GLU A 190 -3.81 61.88 -51.69
N ALA A 191 -3.14 60.87 -52.25
CA ALA A 191 -2.70 60.88 -53.63
C ALA A 191 -3.88 60.85 -54.62
N GLN A 192 -4.91 60.05 -54.32
CA GLN A 192 -6.15 60.00 -55.12
C GLN A 192 -6.89 61.34 -55.09
N GLN A 193 -7.03 61.96 -53.91
CA GLN A 193 -7.66 63.27 -53.78
C GLN A 193 -6.90 64.35 -54.57
N ARG A 194 -5.56 64.39 -54.42
CA ARG A 194 -4.71 65.29 -55.22
C ARG A 194 -4.85 65.03 -56.73
N GLY A 195 -4.96 63.77 -57.13
CA GLY A 195 -5.20 63.39 -58.52
C GLY A 195 -6.52 63.94 -59.06
N LEU A 196 -7.61 63.85 -58.27
CA LEU A 196 -8.92 64.42 -58.62
C LEU A 196 -8.88 65.94 -58.69
N GLU A 197 -8.21 66.60 -57.74
CA GLU A 197 -8.05 68.06 -57.73
C GLU A 197 -7.28 68.56 -58.95
N LEU A 198 -6.17 67.91 -59.29
CA LEU A 198 -5.38 68.21 -60.48
C LEU A 198 -6.19 67.98 -61.76
N LYS A 199 -6.96 66.88 -61.84
CA LYS A 199 -7.85 66.63 -62.96
C LYS A 199 -8.90 67.73 -63.13
N ALA A 200 -9.54 68.15 -62.04
CA ALA A 200 -10.49 69.27 -62.07
C ALA A 200 -9.84 70.62 -62.40
N GLN A 201 -8.55 70.81 -62.12
CA GLN A 201 -7.79 71.98 -62.58
C GLN A 201 -7.52 71.89 -64.10
N ILE A 202 -7.10 70.73 -64.60
CA ILE A 202 -6.90 70.48 -66.03
C ILE A 202 -8.21 70.77 -66.79
N ASP A 203 -9.33 70.17 -66.38
CA ASP A 203 -10.63 70.38 -67.01
C ASP A 203 -11.03 71.88 -67.02
N ARG A 204 -10.75 72.62 -65.93
CA ARG A 204 -10.97 74.07 -65.87
C ARG A 204 -10.09 74.85 -66.84
N HIS A 205 -8.81 74.48 -66.95
CA HIS A 205 -7.88 75.12 -67.88
C HIS A 205 -8.22 74.80 -69.33
N GLU A 206 -8.64 73.58 -69.65
CA GLU A 206 -9.12 73.17 -70.97
C GLU A 206 -10.37 73.93 -71.38
N ASN A 207 -11.38 74.01 -70.49
CA ASN A 207 -12.58 74.81 -70.74
C ASN A 207 -12.26 76.29 -70.97
N ARG A 208 -11.33 76.87 -70.20
CA ARG A 208 -10.87 78.26 -70.42
C ARG A 208 -10.15 78.41 -71.74
N LEU A 209 -9.33 77.44 -72.13
CA LEU A 209 -8.63 77.44 -73.41
C LEU A 209 -9.62 77.40 -74.57
N GLN A 210 -10.61 76.51 -74.49
CA GLN A 210 -11.69 76.40 -75.48
C GLN A 210 -12.47 77.71 -75.59
N PHE A 211 -12.93 78.29 -74.48
CA PHE A 211 -13.64 79.58 -74.48
C PHE A 211 -12.79 80.70 -75.08
N ASN A 212 -11.50 80.76 -74.75
CA ASN A 212 -10.60 81.75 -75.33
C ASN A 212 -10.39 81.53 -76.83
N GLN A 213 -10.30 80.28 -77.29
CA GLN A 213 -10.19 79.95 -78.72
C GLN A 213 -11.44 80.37 -79.49
N GLU A 214 -12.64 80.11 -78.95
CA GLU A 214 -13.91 80.57 -79.51
C GLU A 214 -13.94 82.09 -79.60
N ARG A 215 -13.55 82.80 -78.53
CA ARG A 215 -13.48 84.26 -78.48
C ARG A 215 -12.44 84.85 -79.44
N PHE A 216 -11.28 84.19 -79.61
CA PHE A 216 -10.30 84.56 -80.63
C PHE A 216 -10.89 84.41 -82.03
N GLY A 217 -11.65 83.34 -82.28
CA GLY A 217 -12.40 83.13 -83.52
C GLY A 217 -13.42 84.23 -83.78
N GLU A 218 -14.23 84.60 -82.78
CA GLU A 218 -15.21 85.69 -82.86
C GLU A 218 -14.54 87.04 -83.16
N ILE A 219 -13.48 87.39 -82.42
CA ILE A 219 -12.74 88.64 -82.62
C ILE A 219 -12.08 88.65 -84.01
N ALA A 220 -11.52 87.53 -84.46
CA ALA A 220 -10.96 87.41 -85.81
C ALA A 220 -12.05 87.61 -86.88
N GLY A 221 -13.26 87.07 -86.65
CA GLY A 221 -14.43 87.28 -87.50
C GLY A 221 -14.87 88.75 -87.53
N LEU A 222 -14.99 89.40 -86.37
CA LEU A 222 -15.31 90.82 -86.25
C LEU A 222 -14.24 91.69 -86.93
N ARG A 223 -12.96 91.37 -86.77
CA ARG A 223 -11.86 92.06 -87.46
C ARG A 223 -11.97 91.91 -88.97
N ALA A 224 -12.28 90.71 -89.47
CA ALA A 224 -12.48 90.48 -90.89
C ALA A 224 -13.72 91.19 -91.45
N ALA A 225 -14.80 91.34 -90.65
CA ALA A 225 -15.96 92.15 -91.01
C ALA A 225 -15.60 93.64 -91.05
N ALA A 226 -14.97 94.17 -90.00
CA ALA A 226 -14.54 95.57 -89.94
C ALA A 226 -13.54 95.93 -91.05
N SER A 227 -12.61 95.03 -91.39
CA SER A 227 -11.72 95.24 -92.54
C SER A 227 -12.48 95.31 -93.86
N ARG A 228 -13.50 94.46 -94.07
CA ARG A 228 -14.38 94.54 -95.25
C ARG A 228 -15.20 95.82 -95.27
N ASP A 229 -15.70 96.27 -94.13
CA ASP A 229 -16.44 97.54 -94.02
C ASP A 229 -15.54 98.75 -94.32
N ILE A 230 -14.28 98.73 -93.86
CA ILE A 230 -13.28 99.77 -94.19
C ILE A 230 -12.97 99.76 -95.68
N GLU A 231 -12.80 98.58 -96.29
CA GLU A 231 -12.55 98.44 -97.72
C GLU A 231 -13.74 98.97 -98.53
N GLN A 232 -14.96 98.59 -98.18
CA GLN A 232 -16.19 99.08 -98.81
C GLN A 232 -16.41 100.59 -98.58
N ALA A 233 -16.06 101.13 -97.41
CA ALA A 233 -16.10 102.57 -97.15
C ALA A 233 -15.03 103.32 -97.96
N GLY A 234 -13.85 102.72 -98.15
CA GLY A 234 -12.81 103.21 -99.04
C GLY A 234 -13.29 103.26 -100.49
N GLU A 235 -13.92 102.20 -100.98
CA GLU A 235 -14.54 102.16 -102.30
C GLU A 235 -15.62 103.25 -102.45
N ARG A 236 -16.55 103.37 -101.48
CA ARG A 236 -17.56 104.45 -101.49
C ARG A 236 -16.94 105.84 -101.50
N ARG A 237 -15.83 106.04 -100.79
CA ARG A 237 -15.09 107.30 -100.80
C ARG A 237 -14.46 107.56 -102.16
N THR A 238 -13.88 106.56 -102.82
CA THR A 238 -13.32 106.72 -104.17
C THR A 238 -14.41 107.02 -105.21
N VAL A 239 -15.59 106.41 -105.07
CA VAL A 239 -16.75 106.71 -105.92
C VAL A 239 -17.26 108.14 -105.67
N ALA A 240 -17.38 108.55 -104.41
CA ALA A 240 -17.79 109.91 -104.06
C ALA A 240 -16.75 110.98 -104.47
N GLU A 241 -15.45 110.67 -104.39
CA GLU A 241 -14.37 111.54 -104.89
C GLU A 241 -14.40 111.63 -106.43
N ALA A 242 -14.74 110.55 -107.14
CA ALA A 242 -14.95 110.55 -108.59
C ALA A 242 -16.17 111.40 -109.00
N GLU A 243 -17.29 111.29 -108.28
CA GLU A 243 -18.48 112.13 -108.47
C GLU A 243 -18.17 113.62 -108.19
N LEU A 244 -17.36 113.93 -107.16
CA LEU A 244 -16.93 115.30 -106.85
C LEU A 244 -16.01 115.89 -107.92
N THR A 245 -15.19 115.07 -108.58
CA THR A 245 -14.39 115.50 -109.73
C THR A 245 -15.22 115.69 -111.00
N GLU A 246 -16.33 114.98 -111.18
CA GLU A 246 -17.30 115.25 -112.25
C GLU A 246 -18.05 116.58 -112.02
N VAL A 247 -18.44 116.89 -110.77
CA VAL A 247 -19.15 118.16 -110.46
C VAL A 247 -18.22 119.38 -110.54
N ASN A 248 -16.94 119.26 -110.19
CA ASN A 248 -15.97 120.37 -110.26
C ASN A 248 -15.32 120.56 -111.65
N GLY A 249 -15.58 119.67 -112.61
CA GLY A 249 -15.14 119.81 -114.00
C GLY A 249 -16.15 120.46 -114.95
N ALA A 250 -17.36 120.78 -114.45
CA ALA A 250 -18.47 121.34 -115.22
C ALA A 250 -18.73 122.85 -114.97
N LEU A 251 -17.75 123.57 -114.43
CA LEU A 251 -17.70 125.04 -114.27
C LEU A 251 -16.41 125.59 -114.92
#